data_AF-A0A162RL00-F1
#
_entry.id   AF-A0A162RL00-F1
#
_cell.length_a   1.000
_cell.length_b   1.000
_cell.length_c   1.000
_cell.angle_alpha   90.00
_cell.angle_beta   90.00
_cell.angle_gamma   90.00
#
_symmetry.space_group_name_H-M   'P 1'
#
loop_
_entity.id
_entity.type
_entity.pdbx_description
1 polymer ?
#
loop_
_entity_poly.entity_id
_entity_poly.type
_entity_poly.pdbx_seq_one_letter_code
_entity_poly.pdbx_strand_id
1 'polypeptide(L)'
;MGTSIPRKSNEMSSKGQGEIKCYTLSKDEIDAIVGKPIPAGHHKPINLRRRSKEEYPVAKVSKEDYLKERASGLTRSQAAEKLATTLLSLESYWLTKVWGIKSEAAENAEIVEYKARMEKEGGPEEVVVPAESKAPESVIGKATLTKAQAEAVEEVKGTASLASIVRTHVDYPDDWVDAYALNNIPLDTLIRSLYIGYEVELTVEERLLEVYSSYKGCGVDVFANVGAFRAGMKSVCDIAGIQVTGITV
;
A
#
# COMPACT_ATOMS: atom_id res chain seq x y z
N MET A 1 56.85 -23.65 19.55
CA MET A 1 57.12 -22.30 19.03
C MET A 1 56.05 -21.37 19.59
N GLY A 2 56.28 -20.78 20.77
CA GLY A 2 55.29 -19.92 21.43
C GLY A 2 55.20 -18.57 20.74
N THR A 3 53.99 -18.10 20.45
CA THR A 3 53.75 -16.77 19.88
C THR A 3 54.13 -15.70 20.90
N SER A 4 55.03 -14.80 20.53
CA SER A 4 55.54 -13.75 21.41
C SER A 4 54.40 -12.83 21.86
N ILE A 5 54.23 -12.68 23.17
CA ILE A 5 53.25 -11.77 23.78
C ILE A 5 53.64 -10.32 23.42
N PRO A 6 52.73 -9.50 22.86
CA PRO A 6 53.02 -8.11 22.54
C PRO A 6 53.41 -7.35 23.81
N ARG A 7 54.65 -6.84 23.85
CA ARG A 7 55.13 -5.96 24.92
C ARG A 7 55.05 -4.52 24.44
N LYS A 8 54.38 -3.67 25.22
CA LYS A 8 54.21 -2.22 24.99
C LYS A 8 55.52 -1.49 24.68
N SER A 9 56.65 -1.99 25.20
CA SER A 9 57.99 -1.47 24.91
C SER A 9 58.37 -1.60 23.43
N ASN A 10 57.97 -2.67 22.75
CA ASN A 10 58.29 -2.90 21.35
C ASN A 10 57.49 -1.95 20.44
N GLU A 11 56.23 -1.70 20.78
CA GLU A 11 55.37 -0.75 20.07
C GLU A 11 55.86 0.69 20.17
N MET A 12 56.33 1.10 21.35
CA MET A 12 56.86 2.46 21.55
C MET A 12 58.32 2.63 21.07
N SER A 13 59.01 1.54 20.74
CA SER A 13 60.38 1.58 20.19
C SER A 13 60.44 1.78 18.67
N SER A 14 59.30 1.76 17.98
CA SER A 14 59.21 1.98 16.53
C SER A 14 59.58 3.43 16.19
N LYS A 15 60.87 3.68 15.97
CA LYS A 15 61.37 4.97 15.49
C LYS A 15 61.17 5.04 13.98
N GLY A 16 60.13 5.77 13.57
CA GLY A 16 59.90 6.20 12.20
C GLY A 16 58.90 5.36 11.43
N GLN A 17 58.00 6.05 10.72
CA GLN A 17 57.29 5.43 9.60
C GLN A 17 58.36 5.08 8.57
N GLY A 18 58.53 3.80 8.25
CA GLY A 18 59.40 3.38 7.17
C GLY A 18 59.05 4.13 5.88
N GLU A 19 60.03 4.31 5.01
CA GLU A 19 59.88 5.05 3.76
C GLU A 19 58.67 4.52 2.96
N ILE A 20 57.63 5.35 2.84
CA ILE A 20 56.40 5.00 2.12
C ILE A 20 56.73 5.08 0.63
N LYS A 21 56.92 3.93 -0.01
CA LYS A 21 57.04 3.85 -1.47
C LYS A 21 55.66 4.10 -2.10
N CYS A 22 55.41 5.34 -2.49
CA CYS A 22 54.25 5.69 -3.30
C CYS A 22 54.50 5.24 -4.75
N TYR A 23 53.66 4.34 -5.25
CA TYR A 23 53.63 3.99 -6.66
C TYR A 23 52.44 4.69 -7.31
N THR A 24 52.72 5.58 -8.27
CA THR A 24 51.70 6.11 -9.18
C THR A 24 51.59 5.16 -10.36
N LEU A 25 50.46 4.47 -10.48
CA LEU A 25 50.18 3.63 -11.64
C LEU A 25 50.07 4.50 -12.89
N SER A 26 50.64 4.01 -13.99
CA SER A 26 50.47 4.62 -15.30
C SER A 26 49.04 4.41 -15.82
N LYS A 27 48.61 5.23 -16.77
CA LYS A 27 47.25 5.16 -17.31
C LYS A 27 46.93 3.79 -17.93
N ASP A 28 47.90 3.20 -18.61
CA ASP A 28 47.79 1.88 -19.23
C ASP A 28 47.63 0.76 -18.20
N GLU A 29 48.26 0.89 -17.02
CA GLU A 29 48.13 -0.06 -15.92
C GLU A 29 46.78 0.04 -15.21
N ILE A 30 46.22 1.25 -15.10
CA ILE A 30 44.88 1.47 -14.53
C ILE A 30 43.83 0.84 -15.45
N ASP A 31 43.91 1.09 -16.75
CA ASP A 31 42.97 0.55 -17.73
C ASP A 31 43.06 -0.99 -17.82
N ALA A 32 44.23 -1.57 -17.52
CA ALA A 32 44.41 -3.02 -17.42
C ALA A 32 43.76 -3.64 -16.16
N ILE A 33 43.41 -2.87 -15.13
CA ILE A 33 42.83 -3.35 -13.87
C ILE A 33 41.31 -3.10 -13.84
N VAL A 34 40.85 -1.97 -14.38
CA VAL A 34 39.43 -1.59 -14.37
C VAL A 34 38.62 -2.54 -15.27
N GLY A 35 37.65 -3.24 -14.68
CA GLY A 35 36.69 -4.08 -15.40
C GLY A 35 37.02 -5.58 -15.49
N LYS A 36 38.19 -6.03 -15.01
CA LYS A 36 38.47 -7.47 -14.91
C LYS A 36 37.78 -8.10 -13.69
N PRO A 37 37.19 -9.30 -13.82
CA PRO A 37 36.60 -9.99 -12.68
C PRO A 37 37.67 -10.32 -11.64
N ILE A 38 37.33 -10.15 -10.36
CA ILE A 38 38.22 -10.49 -9.23
C ILE A 38 38.58 -11.99 -9.36
N PRO A 39 39.88 -12.36 -9.34
CA PRO A 39 40.29 -13.75 -9.43
C PRO A 39 39.61 -14.61 -8.36
N ALA A 40 39.15 -15.80 -8.75
CA ALA A 40 38.40 -16.70 -7.85
C ALA A 40 39.17 -17.11 -6.58
N GLY A 41 40.50 -16.98 -6.55
CA GLY A 41 41.35 -17.27 -5.40
C GLY A 41 41.63 -16.09 -4.46
N HIS A 42 41.05 -14.91 -4.70
CA HIS A 42 41.31 -13.74 -3.85
C HIS A 42 40.54 -13.85 -2.53
N HIS A 43 41.15 -14.47 -1.52
CA HIS A 43 40.67 -14.39 -0.14
C HIS A 43 40.83 -12.96 0.38
N LYS A 44 39.71 -12.28 0.67
CA LYS A 44 39.74 -10.94 1.28
C LYS A 44 40.43 -11.06 2.66
N PRO A 45 41.53 -10.31 2.93
CA PRO A 45 42.32 -10.46 4.15
C PRO A 45 41.60 -9.96 5.42
N ILE A 46 40.44 -9.34 5.26
CA ILE A 46 39.62 -8.84 6.36
C ILE A 46 38.40 -9.74 6.43
N ASN A 47 38.36 -10.57 7.48
CA ASN A 47 37.13 -11.08 8.05
C ASN A 47 36.32 -9.86 8.50
N LEU A 48 35.63 -9.19 7.57
CA LEU A 48 34.53 -8.31 7.92
C LEU A 48 33.57 -9.21 8.68
N ARG A 49 33.58 -9.10 10.01
CA ARG A 49 32.59 -9.71 10.88
C ARG A 49 31.26 -9.52 10.17
N ARG A 50 30.63 -10.61 9.72
CA ARG A 50 29.19 -10.60 9.46
C ARG A 50 28.61 -9.97 10.72
N ARG A 51 28.01 -8.77 10.60
CA ARG A 51 27.27 -8.18 11.71
C ARG A 51 26.43 -9.32 12.27
N SER A 52 26.63 -9.61 13.56
CA SER A 52 25.70 -10.44 14.32
C SER A 52 24.31 -9.94 13.96
N LYS A 53 23.49 -10.87 13.45
CA LYS A 53 22.12 -10.64 13.02
C LYS A 53 21.50 -9.58 13.93
N GLU A 54 21.34 -8.35 13.44
CA GLU A 54 20.61 -7.31 14.17
C GLU A 54 19.23 -7.93 14.39
N GLU A 55 18.92 -8.27 15.64
CA GLU A 55 17.60 -8.73 16.03
C GLU A 55 16.66 -7.55 15.86
N TYR A 56 16.10 -7.42 14.65
CA TYR A 56 14.99 -6.53 14.43
C TYR A 56 13.88 -6.94 15.40
N PRO A 57 13.27 -5.99 16.12
CA PRO A 57 12.13 -6.29 16.97
C PRO A 57 11.04 -6.89 16.10
N VAL A 58 10.88 -8.22 16.15
CA VAL A 58 9.80 -8.91 15.44
C VAL A 58 8.53 -8.43 16.11
N ALA A 59 7.68 -7.73 15.35
CA ALA A 59 6.36 -7.32 15.81
C ALA A 59 5.67 -8.55 16.42
N LYS A 60 5.28 -8.48 17.70
CA LYS A 60 4.64 -9.60 18.39
C LYS A 60 3.24 -9.75 17.81
N VAL A 61 3.04 -10.76 16.97
CA VAL A 61 1.73 -11.08 16.40
C VAL A 61 1.00 -12.03 17.36
N SER A 62 -0.20 -11.66 17.78
CA SER A 62 -1.08 -12.54 18.55
C SER A 62 -1.81 -13.53 17.63
N LYS A 63 -1.95 -14.79 18.08
CA LYS A 63 -2.75 -15.81 17.37
C LYS A 63 -4.20 -15.37 17.26
N GLU A 64 -4.73 -14.71 18.29
CA GLU A 64 -6.14 -14.33 18.36
C GLU A 64 -6.48 -13.17 17.42
N ASP A 65 -5.61 -12.16 17.33
CA ASP A 65 -5.80 -11.05 16.40
C ASP A 65 -5.77 -11.54 14.95
N TYR A 66 -4.87 -12.48 14.63
CA TYR A 66 -4.85 -13.12 13.32
C TYR A 66 -6.12 -13.90 13.01
N LEU A 67 -6.58 -14.75 13.94
CA LEU A 67 -7.81 -15.53 13.75
C LEU A 67 -9.04 -14.64 13.67
N LYS A 68 -9.07 -13.51 14.37
CA LYS A 68 -10.13 -12.50 14.28
C LYS A 68 -10.24 -11.91 12.88
N GLU A 69 -9.12 -11.41 12.34
CA GLU A 69 -9.08 -10.84 10.99
C GLU A 69 -9.41 -11.89 9.91
N ARG A 70 -8.98 -13.14 10.11
CA ARG A 70 -9.33 -14.25 9.21
C ARG A 70 -10.79 -14.67 9.33
N ALA A 71 -11.37 -14.65 10.53
CA ALA A 71 -12.77 -14.94 10.76
C ALA A 71 -13.69 -13.90 10.10
N SER A 72 -13.26 -12.64 9.99
CA SER A 72 -13.96 -11.59 9.24
C SER A 72 -13.81 -11.70 7.71
N GLY A 73 -13.12 -12.71 7.19
CA GLY A 73 -13.04 -13.00 5.75
C GLY A 73 -11.86 -12.36 5.02
N LEU A 74 -10.92 -11.71 5.71
CA LEU A 74 -9.74 -11.12 5.09
C LEU A 74 -8.77 -12.21 4.59
N THR A 75 -8.08 -11.96 3.49
CA THR A 75 -7.01 -12.84 2.97
C THR A 75 -5.76 -12.80 3.86
N ARG A 76 -4.85 -13.79 3.74
CA ARG A 76 -3.58 -13.82 4.50
C ARG A 76 -2.72 -12.57 4.30
N SER A 77 -2.71 -12.02 3.09
CA SER A 77 -1.95 -10.80 2.77
C SER A 77 -2.52 -9.59 3.51
N GLN A 78 -3.85 -9.41 3.48
CA GLN A 78 -4.52 -8.31 4.16
C GLN A 78 -4.40 -8.42 5.69
N ALA A 79 -4.48 -9.64 6.23
CA ALA A 79 -4.23 -9.89 7.65
C ALA A 79 -2.78 -9.55 8.04
N ALA A 80 -1.80 -9.89 7.20
CA ALA A 80 -0.39 -9.56 7.44
C ALA A 80 -0.17 -8.04 7.47
N GLU A 81 -0.76 -7.30 6.54
CA GLU A 81 -0.71 -5.83 6.49
C GLU A 81 -1.29 -5.19 7.75
N LYS A 82 -2.48 -5.64 8.19
CA LYS A 82 -3.10 -5.14 9.42
C LYS A 82 -2.28 -5.41 10.67
N LEU A 83 -1.59 -6.55 10.71
CA LEU A 83 -0.71 -6.93 11.82
C LEU A 83 0.68 -6.28 11.71
N ALA A 84 0.88 -5.38 10.74
CA ALA A 84 2.15 -4.72 10.45
C ALA A 84 3.30 -5.73 10.23
N THR A 85 3.00 -6.84 9.54
CA THR A 85 3.96 -7.91 9.24
C THR A 85 4.02 -8.21 7.75
N THR A 86 5.03 -8.96 7.33
CA THR A 86 5.13 -9.45 5.95
C THR A 86 4.47 -10.82 5.82
N LEU A 87 3.86 -11.08 4.66
CA LEU A 87 3.25 -12.39 4.34
C LEU A 87 4.24 -13.54 4.54
N LEU A 88 5.49 -13.37 4.11
CA LEU A 88 6.56 -14.35 4.31
C LEU A 88 6.81 -14.64 5.80
N SER A 89 6.83 -13.61 6.65
CA SER A 89 7.00 -13.79 8.10
C SER A 89 5.79 -14.50 8.71
N LEU A 90 4.59 -14.12 8.28
CA LEU A 90 3.35 -14.71 8.76
C LEU A 90 3.27 -16.21 8.42
N GLU A 91 3.60 -16.60 7.19
CA GLU A 91 3.54 -18.00 6.75
C GLU A 91 4.69 -18.85 7.31
N SER A 92 5.93 -18.37 7.21
CA SER A 92 7.13 -19.17 7.54
C SER A 92 7.51 -19.19 9.02
N TYR A 93 7.01 -18.21 9.79
CA TYR A 93 7.35 -18.07 11.21
C TYR A 93 6.10 -18.21 12.08
N TRP A 94 5.11 -17.34 11.92
CA TRP A 94 3.96 -17.32 12.83
C TRP A 94 3.03 -18.54 12.67
N LEU A 95 2.49 -18.75 11.47
CA LEU A 95 1.61 -19.89 11.19
C LEU A 95 2.32 -21.22 11.45
N THR A 96 3.47 -21.44 10.83
CA THR A 96 4.13 -22.76 10.84
C THR A 96 4.95 -23.05 12.10
N LYS A 97 5.74 -22.09 12.61
CA LYS A 97 6.66 -22.33 13.73
C LYS A 97 6.08 -21.96 15.09
N VAL A 98 5.29 -20.89 15.19
CA VAL A 98 4.76 -20.41 16.47
C VAL A 98 3.41 -21.04 16.78
N TRP A 99 2.49 -21.08 15.81
CA TRP A 99 1.12 -21.57 16.02
C TRP A 99 0.86 -22.99 15.50
N GLY A 100 1.80 -23.57 14.76
CA GLY A 100 1.73 -24.97 14.29
C GLY A 100 0.74 -25.24 13.15
N ILE A 101 0.19 -24.21 12.53
CA ILE A 101 -0.72 -24.28 11.39
C ILE A 101 0.09 -24.44 10.10
N LYS A 102 0.12 -25.66 9.55
CA LYS A 102 0.95 -26.01 8.38
C LYS A 102 0.18 -26.08 7.05
N SER A 103 -1.15 -26.02 7.09
CA SER A 103 -1.99 -26.14 5.90
C SER A 103 -3.20 -25.22 5.97
N GLU A 104 -3.75 -24.87 4.81
CA GLU A 104 -5.01 -24.11 4.70
C GLU A 104 -6.18 -24.81 5.38
N ALA A 105 -6.23 -26.14 5.31
CA ALA A 105 -7.26 -26.93 5.98
C ALA A 105 -7.17 -26.81 7.51
N ALA A 106 -5.95 -26.87 8.08
CA ALA A 106 -5.74 -26.68 9.51
C ALA A 106 -6.08 -25.26 9.96
N GLU A 107 -5.78 -24.26 9.13
CA GLU A 107 -6.14 -22.87 9.40
C GLU A 107 -7.65 -22.67 9.41
N ASN A 108 -8.36 -23.22 8.42
CA ASN A 108 -9.82 -23.13 8.35
C ASN A 108 -10.50 -23.83 9.53
N ALA A 109 -9.95 -24.95 10.01
CA ALA A 109 -10.45 -25.62 11.22
C ALA A 109 -10.32 -24.72 12.46
N GLU A 110 -9.17 -24.08 12.65
CA GLU A 110 -8.93 -23.12 13.75
C GLU A 110 -9.82 -21.88 13.65
N ILE A 111 -10.11 -21.38 12.45
CA ILE A 111 -11.05 -20.26 12.24
C ILE A 111 -12.48 -20.66 12.64
N VAL A 112 -12.90 -21.89 12.31
CA VAL A 112 -14.23 -22.42 12.70
C VAL A 112 -14.32 -22.60 14.21
N GLU A 113 -13.28 -23.15 14.85
CA GLU A 113 -13.21 -23.27 16.30
C GLU A 113 -13.23 -21.89 16.99
N TYR A 114 -12.52 -20.92 16.43
CA TYR A 114 -12.52 -19.54 16.92
C TYR A 114 -13.92 -18.91 16.84
N LYS A 115 -14.62 -19.05 15.71
CA LYS A 115 -16.02 -18.58 15.56
C LYS A 115 -16.94 -19.24 16.58
N ALA A 116 -16.82 -20.57 16.75
CA ALA A 116 -17.61 -21.32 17.72
C ALA A 116 -17.31 -20.93 19.18
N ARG A 117 -16.07 -20.52 19.49
CA ARG A 117 -15.68 -20.00 20.81
C ARG A 117 -16.30 -18.62 21.08
N MET A 118 -16.25 -17.72 20.10
CA MET A 118 -16.85 -16.39 20.19
C MET A 118 -18.38 -16.44 20.30
N GLU A 119 -19.04 -17.43 19.69
CA GLU A 119 -20.48 -17.66 19.84
C GLU A 119 -20.86 -18.21 21.23
N LYS A 120 -19.98 -19.00 21.87
CA LYS A 120 -20.24 -19.64 23.17
C LYS A 120 -19.95 -18.75 24.38
N GLU A 121 -19.03 -17.79 24.27
CA GLU A 121 -18.64 -16.93 25.40
C GLU A 121 -19.62 -15.79 25.70
N GLY A 122 -20.77 -15.74 25.02
CA GLY A 122 -21.67 -14.58 25.06
C GLY A 122 -21.02 -13.50 24.21
N GLY A 123 -21.55 -13.37 22.99
CA GLY A 123 -20.92 -12.61 21.92
C GLY A 123 -20.44 -11.24 22.37
N PRO A 124 -19.38 -10.68 21.75
CA PRO A 124 -19.16 -9.26 21.86
C PRO A 124 -20.49 -8.61 21.51
N GLU A 125 -21.00 -7.88 22.50
CA GLU A 125 -22.09 -6.94 22.40
C GLU A 125 -22.10 -6.43 20.96
N GLU A 126 -23.20 -6.72 20.28
CA GLU A 126 -23.53 -6.17 18.98
C GLU A 126 -23.68 -4.67 19.20
N VAL A 127 -22.55 -3.98 19.37
CA VAL A 127 -22.47 -2.54 19.30
C VAL A 127 -22.77 -2.29 17.84
N VAL A 128 -24.05 -2.02 17.60
CA VAL A 128 -24.55 -1.21 16.51
C VAL A 128 -23.78 0.10 16.57
N VAL A 129 -22.56 0.09 16.03
CA VAL A 129 -21.87 1.30 15.65
C VAL A 129 -22.63 1.82 14.43
N PRO A 130 -23.06 3.10 14.45
CA PRO A 130 -23.84 3.67 13.36
C PRO A 130 -23.09 3.52 12.04
N ALA A 131 -23.85 3.38 10.96
CA ALA A 131 -23.37 3.41 9.59
C ALA A 131 -22.39 4.58 9.38
N GLU A 132 -21.09 4.30 9.42
CA GLU A 132 -20.06 5.27 9.08
C GLU A 132 -19.08 4.65 8.08
N SER A 133 -19.21 5.16 6.85
CA SER A 133 -18.33 4.98 5.70
C SER A 133 -17.96 3.54 5.33
N LYS A 134 -18.81 2.98 4.45
CA LYS A 134 -18.41 1.99 3.46
C LYS A 134 -17.18 2.52 2.70
N ALA A 135 -15.97 2.15 3.13
CA ALA A 135 -14.80 2.26 2.27
C ALA A 135 -15.13 1.48 0.99
N PRO A 136 -15.08 2.09 -0.20
CA PRO A 136 -15.38 1.37 -1.42
C PRO A 136 -14.37 0.23 -1.53
N GLU A 137 -14.87 -0.98 -1.67
CA GLU A 137 -14.09 -2.12 -2.16
C GLU A 137 -13.39 -1.64 -3.43
N SER A 138 -12.09 -1.36 -3.33
CA SER A 138 -11.27 -1.11 -4.49
C SER A 138 -11.26 -2.42 -5.27
N VAL A 139 -12.10 -2.47 -6.31
CA VAL A 139 -12.08 -3.54 -7.30
C VAL A 139 -10.65 -3.61 -7.81
N ILE A 140 -9.94 -4.67 -7.43
CA ILE A 140 -8.50 -4.84 -7.58
C ILE A 140 -8.04 -4.31 -8.95
N GLY A 141 -7.41 -3.14 -8.94
CA GLY A 141 -6.84 -2.48 -10.12
C GLY A 141 -7.42 -1.11 -10.49
N LYS A 142 -8.68 -0.78 -10.15
CA LYS A 142 -9.25 0.53 -10.48
C LYS A 142 -8.77 1.62 -9.52
N ALA A 143 -8.48 2.80 -10.06
CA ALA A 143 -8.15 3.98 -9.26
C ALA A 143 -9.42 4.61 -8.68
N THR A 144 -9.38 5.11 -7.45
CA THR A 144 -10.39 6.06 -6.96
C THR A 144 -9.96 7.46 -7.34
N LEU A 145 -10.84 8.19 -8.02
CA LEU A 145 -10.62 9.58 -8.42
C LEU A 145 -11.74 10.46 -7.86
N THR A 146 -11.43 11.71 -7.53
CA THR A 146 -12.48 12.71 -7.30
C THR A 146 -13.13 13.10 -8.63
N LYS A 147 -14.32 13.71 -8.58
CA LYS A 147 -15.02 14.18 -9.79
C LYS A 147 -14.16 15.12 -10.64
N ALA A 148 -13.44 16.05 -10.01
CA ALA A 148 -12.53 16.97 -10.69
C ALA A 148 -11.36 16.23 -11.36
N GLN A 149 -10.83 15.20 -10.71
CA GLN A 149 -9.76 14.38 -11.28
C GLN A 149 -10.25 13.54 -12.45
N ALA A 150 -11.45 12.96 -12.35
CA ALA A 150 -12.06 12.20 -13.43
C ALA A 150 -12.30 13.06 -14.68
N GLU A 151 -12.81 14.29 -14.50
CA GLU A 151 -13.03 15.24 -15.60
C GLU A 151 -11.70 15.63 -16.26
N ALA A 152 -10.68 15.93 -15.46
CA ALA A 152 -9.34 16.25 -15.95
C ALA A 152 -8.66 15.06 -16.68
N VAL A 153 -8.88 13.82 -16.22
CA VAL A 153 -8.40 12.61 -16.92
C VAL A 153 -9.06 12.48 -18.30
N GLU A 154 -10.37 12.71 -18.40
CA GLU A 154 -11.09 12.62 -19.68
C GLU A 154 -10.71 13.75 -20.64
N GLU A 155 -10.49 14.96 -20.13
CA GLU A 155 -9.99 16.09 -20.94
C GLU A 155 -8.62 15.80 -21.55
N VAL A 156 -7.69 15.29 -20.73
CA VAL A 156 -6.33 15.00 -21.19
C VAL A 156 -6.29 13.77 -22.12
N LYS A 157 -7.18 12.79 -21.95
CA LYS A 157 -7.38 11.70 -22.91
C LYS A 157 -7.83 12.20 -24.29
N GLY A 158 -8.57 13.31 -24.35
CA GLY A 158 -9.02 13.91 -25.60
C GLY A 158 -7.90 14.62 -26.38
N THR A 159 -6.83 15.04 -25.71
CA THR A 159 -5.78 15.90 -26.30
C THR A 159 -4.49 15.14 -26.64
N ALA A 160 -4.17 14.07 -25.92
CA ALA A 160 -2.90 13.35 -26.07
C ALA A 160 -3.04 11.83 -25.97
N SER A 161 -2.03 11.11 -26.47
CA SER A 161 -1.97 9.65 -26.30
C SER A 161 -1.67 9.26 -24.85
N LEU A 162 -2.19 8.12 -24.38
CA LEU A 162 -1.98 7.64 -23.00
C LEU A 162 -0.51 7.60 -22.58
N ALA A 163 0.39 7.19 -23.49
CA ALA A 163 1.83 7.17 -23.23
C ALA A 163 2.42 8.57 -23.06
N SER A 164 1.94 9.55 -23.83
CA SER A 164 2.35 10.95 -23.69
C SER A 164 1.88 11.53 -22.36
N ILE A 165 0.65 11.21 -21.94
CA ILE A 165 0.06 11.68 -20.68
C ILE A 165 0.88 11.20 -19.49
N VAL A 166 1.19 9.90 -19.46
CA VAL A 166 2.02 9.31 -18.40
C VAL A 166 3.40 9.93 -18.37
N ARG A 167 4.03 10.12 -19.54
CA ARG A 167 5.36 10.74 -19.62
C ARG A 167 5.35 12.19 -19.12
N THR A 168 4.38 12.99 -19.54
CA THR A 168 4.22 14.37 -19.07
C THR A 168 4.04 14.41 -17.56
N HIS A 169 3.28 13.49 -16.98
CA HIS A 169 3.08 13.42 -15.53
C HIS A 169 4.35 12.99 -14.76
N VAL A 170 5.21 12.17 -15.37
CA VAL A 170 6.52 11.80 -14.79
C VAL A 170 7.49 12.97 -14.80
N ASP A 171 7.56 13.69 -15.93
CA ASP A 171 8.48 14.80 -16.13
C ASP A 171 8.02 16.06 -15.36
N TYR A 172 6.70 16.27 -15.28
CA TYR A 172 6.04 17.44 -14.69
C TYR A 172 4.76 17.05 -13.90
N PRO A 173 4.90 16.50 -12.68
CA PRO A 173 3.76 16.03 -11.89
C PRO A 173 2.81 17.15 -11.45
N ASP A 174 3.30 18.39 -11.35
CA ASP A 174 2.57 19.52 -10.75
C ASP A 174 2.32 20.69 -11.72
N ASP A 175 2.59 20.51 -13.01
CA ASP A 175 2.53 21.58 -14.03
C ASP A 175 1.39 21.37 -15.04
N TRP A 176 0.28 20.78 -14.60
CA TRP A 176 -0.92 20.66 -15.42
C TRP A 176 -1.68 22.00 -15.43
N VAL A 177 -1.53 22.76 -16.52
CA VAL A 177 -2.14 24.09 -16.69
C VAL A 177 -3.62 24.03 -17.08
N ASP A 178 -4.02 23.07 -17.90
CA ASP A 178 -5.43 22.91 -18.28
C ASP A 178 -6.14 21.85 -17.42
N ALA A 179 -5.37 21.01 -16.73
CA ALA A 179 -5.86 19.88 -15.96
C ALA A 179 -5.34 19.92 -14.51
N TYR A 180 -5.51 21.05 -13.83
CA TYR A 180 -4.96 21.28 -12.47
C TYR A 180 -5.32 20.20 -11.45
N ALA A 181 -6.47 19.54 -11.61
CA ALA A 181 -6.88 18.45 -10.74
C ALA A 181 -5.94 17.24 -10.80
N LEU A 182 -5.11 17.12 -11.85
CA LEU A 182 -4.07 16.09 -11.98
C LEU A 182 -2.78 16.41 -11.23
N ASN A 183 -2.60 17.66 -10.77
CA ASN A 183 -1.40 18.03 -10.00
C ASN A 183 -1.34 17.24 -8.69
N ASN A 184 -0.15 16.77 -8.32
CA ASN A 184 0.10 15.95 -7.13
C ASN A 184 -0.67 14.61 -7.07
N ILE A 185 -1.28 14.14 -8.16
CA ILE A 185 -1.82 12.78 -8.18
C ILE A 185 -0.66 11.77 -8.15
N PRO A 186 -0.75 10.67 -7.40
CA PRO A 186 0.25 9.61 -7.49
C PRO A 186 0.28 9.01 -8.89
N LEU A 187 1.48 8.85 -9.46
CA LEU A 187 1.66 8.27 -10.80
C LEU A 187 0.96 6.92 -10.98
N ASP A 188 0.97 6.06 -9.96
CA ASP A 188 0.25 4.79 -9.97
C ASP A 188 -1.27 4.98 -10.11
N THR A 189 -1.85 5.95 -9.40
CA THR A 189 -3.28 6.30 -9.51
C THR A 189 -3.64 6.78 -10.91
N LEU A 190 -2.78 7.61 -11.54
CA LEU A 190 -2.98 8.06 -12.91
C LEU A 190 -2.85 6.91 -13.93
N ILE A 191 -1.84 6.05 -13.78
CA ILE A 191 -1.68 4.89 -14.68
C ILE A 191 -2.88 3.95 -14.57
N ARG A 192 -3.35 3.67 -13.35
CA ARG A 192 -4.53 2.84 -13.13
C ARG A 192 -5.79 3.46 -13.74
N SER A 193 -6.00 4.77 -13.58
CA SER A 193 -7.16 5.45 -14.17
C SER A 193 -7.15 5.45 -15.70
N LEU A 194 -5.97 5.53 -16.31
CA LEU A 194 -5.81 5.52 -17.76
C LEU A 194 -5.97 4.13 -18.39
N TYR A 195 -5.41 3.07 -17.79
CA TYR A 195 -5.31 1.74 -18.42
C TYR A 195 -6.29 0.70 -17.88
N ILE A 196 -6.69 0.81 -16.61
CA ILE A 196 -7.59 -0.16 -15.95
C ILE A 196 -8.99 0.43 -15.82
N GLY A 197 -9.06 1.75 -15.60
CA GLY A 197 -10.27 2.50 -15.34
C GLY A 197 -10.32 2.99 -13.89
N TYR A 198 -11.30 3.83 -13.59
CA TYR A 198 -11.43 4.46 -12.29
C TYR A 198 -12.88 4.45 -11.79
N GLU A 199 -13.03 4.61 -10.48
CA GLU A 199 -14.30 4.87 -9.82
C GLU A 199 -14.28 6.29 -9.26
N VAL A 200 -15.35 7.04 -9.48
CA VAL A 200 -15.46 8.41 -8.97
C VAL A 200 -15.97 8.36 -7.54
N GLU A 201 -15.16 8.86 -6.61
CA GLU A 201 -15.61 9.16 -5.26
C GLU A 201 -16.57 10.34 -5.33
N LEU A 202 -17.87 10.02 -5.40
CA LEU A 202 -18.94 10.99 -5.25
C LEU A 202 -19.32 11.06 -3.78
N THR A 203 -19.45 12.29 -3.26
CA THR A 203 -20.00 12.48 -1.92
C THR A 203 -21.45 11.99 -1.87
N VAL A 204 -21.97 11.67 -0.68
CA VAL A 204 -23.37 11.24 -0.52
C VAL A 204 -24.32 12.27 -1.14
N GLU A 205 -24.01 13.56 -1.00
CA GLU A 205 -24.78 14.68 -1.54
C GLU A 205 -24.74 14.73 -3.07
N GLU A 206 -23.57 14.53 -3.69
CA GLU A 206 -23.42 14.50 -5.15
C GLU A 206 -24.11 13.28 -5.76
N ARG A 207 -24.08 12.12 -5.10
CA ARG A 207 -24.81 10.91 -5.53
C ARG A 207 -26.32 11.14 -5.49
N LEU A 208 -26.82 11.80 -4.44
CA LEU A 208 -28.23 12.17 -4.32
C LEU A 208 -28.62 13.14 -5.43
N LEU A 209 -27.79 14.14 -5.74
CA LEU A 209 -28.01 15.09 -6.83
C LEU A 209 -28.02 14.44 -8.21
N GLU A 210 -27.11 13.49 -8.44
CA GLU A 210 -27.05 12.75 -9.71
C GLU A 210 -28.30 11.89 -9.90
N VAL A 211 -28.72 11.16 -8.86
CA VAL A 211 -29.94 10.35 -8.89
C VAL A 211 -31.18 11.23 -9.09
N TYR A 212 -31.24 12.36 -8.40
CA TYR A 212 -32.32 13.34 -8.54
C TYR A 212 -32.45 13.90 -9.96
N SER A 213 -31.31 14.18 -10.60
CA SER A 213 -31.23 14.79 -11.93
C SER A 213 -31.37 13.79 -13.07
N SER A 214 -30.87 12.57 -12.90
CA SER A 214 -30.87 11.51 -13.91
C SER A 214 -32.18 10.72 -13.97
N TYR A 215 -33.03 10.80 -12.94
CA TYR A 215 -34.31 10.11 -12.93
C TYR A 215 -35.28 10.67 -13.98
N LYS A 216 -35.54 9.88 -15.02
CA LYS A 216 -36.45 10.24 -16.13
C LYS A 216 -37.88 9.69 -15.97
N GLY A 217 -38.22 9.11 -14.82
CA GLY A 217 -39.51 8.46 -14.58
C GLY A 217 -39.64 7.10 -15.29
N CYS A 218 -40.61 6.30 -14.84
CA CYS A 218 -40.98 5.05 -15.51
C CYS A 218 -42.51 4.95 -15.63
N GLY A 219 -43.00 4.23 -16.64
CA GLY A 219 -44.44 3.98 -16.84
C GLY A 219 -45.18 5.04 -17.67
N VAL A 220 -46.52 4.93 -17.69
CA VAL A 220 -47.42 5.71 -18.57
C VAL A 220 -47.52 7.19 -18.14
N ASP A 221 -47.23 7.47 -16.87
CA ASP A 221 -47.39 8.80 -16.28
C ASP A 221 -46.05 9.37 -15.76
N VAL A 222 -45.12 9.50 -16.70
CA VAL A 222 -43.71 9.85 -16.46
C VAL A 222 -43.57 11.14 -15.64
N PHE A 223 -44.39 12.15 -15.93
CA PHE A 223 -44.32 13.45 -15.24
C PHE A 223 -44.78 13.38 -13.78
N ALA A 224 -45.88 12.67 -13.49
CA ALA A 224 -46.35 12.47 -12.13
C ALA A 224 -45.34 11.66 -11.29
N ASN A 225 -44.72 10.64 -11.90
CA ASN A 225 -43.72 9.80 -11.24
C ASN A 225 -42.41 10.53 -10.95
N VAL A 226 -41.96 11.44 -11.83
CA VAL A 226 -40.80 12.30 -11.57
C VAL A 226 -41.11 13.29 -10.44
N GLY A 227 -42.30 13.89 -10.43
CA GLY A 227 -42.73 14.79 -9.36
C GLY A 227 -42.76 14.12 -7.99
N ALA A 228 -43.40 12.95 -7.89
CA ALA A 228 -43.48 12.17 -6.65
C ALA A 228 -42.11 11.71 -6.15
N PHE A 229 -41.24 11.26 -7.06
CA PHE A 229 -39.87 10.86 -6.73
C PHE A 229 -39.05 12.04 -6.17
N ARG A 230 -39.10 13.20 -6.81
CA ARG A 230 -38.39 14.40 -6.36
C ARG A 230 -38.90 14.92 -5.02
N ALA A 231 -40.21 14.87 -4.80
CA ALA A 231 -40.81 15.22 -3.51
C ALA A 231 -40.37 14.26 -2.39
N GLY A 232 -40.38 12.95 -2.65
CA GLY A 232 -39.91 11.96 -1.69
C GLY A 232 -38.42 12.10 -1.36
N MET A 233 -37.57 12.32 -2.38
CA MET A 233 -36.14 12.59 -2.18
C MET A 233 -35.91 13.84 -1.32
N LYS A 234 -36.66 14.92 -1.56
CA LYS A 234 -36.57 16.13 -0.73
C LYS A 234 -36.94 15.84 0.72
N SER A 235 -38.04 15.12 0.97
CA SER A 235 -38.44 14.73 2.32
C SER A 235 -37.41 13.84 3.04
N VAL A 236 -36.75 12.93 2.32
CA VAL A 236 -35.68 12.09 2.89
C VAL A 236 -34.46 12.93 3.26
N CYS A 237 -34.05 13.87 2.41
CA CYS A 237 -32.96 14.80 2.72
C CYS A 237 -33.29 15.67 3.95
N ASP A 238 -34.53 16.18 4.04
CA ASP A 238 -35.00 16.97 5.18
C ASP A 238 -35.01 16.15 6.49
N ILE A 239 -35.46 14.89 6.46
CA ILE A 239 -35.47 13.99 7.63
C ILE A 239 -34.05 13.64 8.07
N ALA A 240 -33.15 13.39 7.12
CA ALA A 240 -31.76 13.05 7.38
C ALA A 240 -30.90 14.26 7.78
N GLY A 241 -31.43 15.49 7.68
CA GLY A 241 -30.69 16.72 7.96
C GLY A 241 -29.60 17.04 6.94
N ILE A 242 -29.68 16.48 5.73
CA ILE A 242 -28.69 16.66 4.66
C ILE A 242 -29.17 17.79 3.74
N GLN A 243 -28.40 18.87 3.65
CA GLN A 243 -28.70 19.98 2.75
C GLN A 243 -27.95 19.81 1.43
N VAL A 244 -28.68 19.41 0.38
CA VAL A 244 -28.13 19.32 -0.98
C VAL A 244 -28.65 20.48 -1.81
N THR A 245 -27.74 21.36 -2.25
CA THR A 245 -28.07 22.48 -3.14
C THR A 245 -28.66 21.96 -4.46
N GLY A 246 -29.93 22.28 -4.71
CA GLY A 246 -30.67 21.84 -5.90
C GLY A 246 -31.76 20.78 -5.65
N ILE A 247 -31.75 20.10 -4.50
CA ILE A 247 -32.84 19.21 -4.06
C ILE A 247 -33.68 19.88 -2.96
N THR A 248 -32.98 20.43 -1.97
CA THR A 248 -33.54 21.17 -0.84
C THR A 248 -33.32 22.67 -1.04
N VAL A 249 -34.25 23.50 -0.56
CA VAL A 249 -34.20 24.98 -0.62
C VAL A 249 -33.77 25.51 0.73
#